data_AF-A0A7G2RN09-F1
#
_entry.id   AF-A0A7G2RN09-F1
#
_cell.length_a   1.000
_cell.length_b   1.000
_cell.length_c   1.000
_cell.angle_alpha   90.00
_cell.angle_beta   90.00
_cell.angle_gamma   90.00
#
_symmetry.space_group_name_H-M   'P 1'
#
loop_
_entity.id
_entity.type
_entity.pdbx_description
1 polymer ?
#
loop_
_entity_poly.entity_id
_entity_poly.type
_entity_poly.pdbx_seq_one_letter_code
_entity_poly.pdbx_strand_id
1 'polypeptide(L)'
;MGNKEALDSHWRDRVSKDAGNLEEILKEEVRARGEPFKNITRAAQFGAKKLNERSPEKKAPVAISTLTRRNSAYRPILEEYSKKGGPQEVTGSERTKFKLEIRQKNNEIERLSKQLTTALEDRSKAHHRLGQSVSHDASQKAVEASFATWKKVIDKLLKELKGAKFDLQKRTIEDEFGVGTLLEEEDFPEGFFDWLKRNRK
;
A
#
# COMPACT_ATOMS: atom_id res chain seq x y z
N MET A 1 -9.15 20.10 9.90
CA MET A 1 -9.86 19.09 9.07
C MET A 1 -10.15 19.57 7.64
N GLY A 2 -10.29 20.87 7.35
CA GLY A 2 -10.71 21.34 6.01
C GLY A 2 -9.79 21.12 4.79
N ASN A 3 -8.47 20.92 4.96
CA ASN A 3 -7.56 20.75 3.81
C ASN A 3 -7.58 19.35 3.17
N LYS A 4 -7.90 18.30 3.95
CA LYS A 4 -7.98 16.93 3.43
C LYS A 4 -9.22 16.71 2.58
N GLU A 5 -10.37 17.17 3.07
CA GLU A 5 -11.64 17.08 2.35
C GLU A 5 -11.60 17.89 1.05
N ALA A 6 -10.97 19.07 1.07
CA ALA A 6 -10.76 19.89 -0.13
C ALA A 6 -9.84 19.21 -1.16
N LEU A 7 -8.74 18.58 -0.71
CA LEU A 7 -7.85 17.80 -1.58
C LEU A 7 -8.55 16.56 -2.15
N ASP A 8 -9.30 15.84 -1.33
CA ASP A 8 -10.07 14.66 -1.76
C ASP A 8 -11.18 15.02 -2.74
N SER A 9 -11.87 16.16 -2.55
CA SER A 9 -12.86 16.68 -3.50
C SER A 9 -12.20 17.05 -4.82
N HIS A 10 -11.11 17.82 -4.77
CA HIS A 10 -10.36 18.23 -5.97
C HIS A 10 -9.84 17.01 -6.75
N TRP A 11 -9.36 15.97 -6.06
CA TRP A 11 -8.93 14.74 -6.72
C TRP A 11 -10.09 13.95 -7.32
N ARG A 12 -11.23 13.84 -6.61
CA ARG A 12 -12.44 13.20 -7.15
C ARG A 12 -12.98 13.92 -8.37
N ASP A 13 -13.04 15.25 -8.34
CA ASP A 13 -13.51 16.06 -9.46
C ASP A 13 -12.60 15.92 -10.68
N ARG A 14 -11.28 15.89 -10.47
CA ARG A 14 -10.30 15.65 -11.53
C ARG A 14 -10.44 14.25 -12.13
N VAL A 15 -10.58 13.22 -11.30
CA VAL A 15 -10.76 11.83 -11.75
C VAL A 15 -12.08 11.67 -12.50
N SER A 16 -13.16 12.29 -12.01
CA SER A 16 -14.47 12.29 -12.66
C SER A 16 -14.43 12.97 -14.04
N LYS A 17 -13.78 14.13 -14.13
CA LYS A 17 -13.59 14.85 -15.40
C LYS A 17 -12.73 14.05 -16.39
N ASP A 18 -11.63 13.46 -15.91
CA ASP A 18 -10.79 12.60 -16.75
C ASP A 18 -11.51 11.32 -17.18
N ALA A 19 -12.40 10.77 -16.35
CA ALA A 19 -13.24 9.63 -16.70
C ALA A 19 -14.28 9.97 -17.77
N GLY A 20 -14.96 11.12 -17.64
CA GLY A 20 -15.88 11.60 -18.69
C GLY A 20 -15.15 11.87 -20.02
N ASN A 21 -13.97 12.49 -19.97
CA ASN A 21 -13.13 12.67 -21.15
C ASN A 21 -12.70 11.33 -21.77
N LEU A 22 -12.35 10.33 -20.94
CA LEU A 22 -11.99 9.00 -21.41
C LEU A 22 -13.16 8.32 -22.12
N GLU A 23 -14.36 8.41 -21.55
CA GLU A 23 -15.58 7.86 -22.14
C GLU A 23 -15.87 8.48 -23.51
N GLU A 24 -15.85 9.80 -23.62
CA GLU A 24 -16.04 10.51 -24.89
C GLU A 24 -15.03 10.06 -25.94
N ILE A 25 -13.74 10.04 -25.60
CA ILE A 25 -12.66 9.63 -26.50
C ILE A 25 -12.88 8.21 -27.03
N LEU A 26 -13.24 7.27 -26.15
CA LEU A 26 -13.43 5.88 -26.52
C LEU A 26 -14.71 5.69 -27.34
N LYS A 27 -15.78 6.40 -26.99
CA LYS A 27 -17.05 6.38 -27.70
C LYS A 27 -16.92 6.93 -29.12
N GLU A 28 -16.22 8.05 -29.29
CA GLU A 28 -15.93 8.63 -30.60
C GLU A 28 -15.12 7.67 -31.48
N GLU A 29 -14.07 7.04 -30.91
CA GLU A 29 -13.22 6.11 -31.66
C GLU A 29 -13.98 4.83 -32.04
N VAL A 30 -14.77 4.25 -31.13
CA VAL A 30 -15.59 3.07 -31.45
C VAL A 30 -16.65 3.41 -32.50
N ARG A 31 -17.24 4.60 -32.44
CA ARG A 31 -18.18 5.09 -33.47
C ARG A 31 -17.51 5.29 -34.83
N ALA A 32 -16.28 5.80 -34.86
CA ALA A 32 -15.52 6.03 -36.09
C ALA A 32 -15.01 4.72 -36.72
N ARG A 33 -14.52 3.78 -35.91
CA ARG A 33 -14.05 2.46 -36.35
C ARG A 33 -15.18 1.49 -36.69
N GLY A 34 -16.36 1.67 -36.10
CA GLY A 34 -17.49 0.74 -36.21
C GLY A 34 -17.32 -0.56 -35.41
N GLU A 35 -16.22 -0.75 -34.68
CA GLU A 35 -16.00 -1.91 -33.82
C GLU A 35 -15.36 -1.53 -32.46
N PRO A 36 -15.70 -2.25 -31.37
CA PRO A 36 -15.07 -2.07 -30.07
C PRO A 36 -13.61 -2.52 -30.06
N PHE A 37 -12.82 -1.99 -29.11
CA PHE A 37 -11.40 -2.30 -28.97
C PHE A 37 -11.16 -3.80 -28.72
N LYS A 38 -10.04 -4.34 -29.21
CA LYS A 38 -9.69 -5.77 -29.05
C LYS A 38 -9.66 -6.23 -27.58
N ASN A 39 -9.23 -5.38 -26.65
CA ASN A 39 -9.20 -5.63 -25.21
C ASN A 39 -9.02 -4.31 -24.42
N ILE A 40 -9.20 -4.39 -23.10
CA ILE A 40 -9.02 -3.28 -22.15
C ILE A 40 -7.66 -2.58 -22.32
N THR A 41 -6.58 -3.34 -22.52
CA THR A 41 -5.23 -2.78 -22.69
C THR A 41 -5.13 -1.90 -23.93
N ARG A 42 -5.75 -2.30 -25.05
CA ARG A 42 -5.78 -1.50 -26.28
C ARG A 42 -6.64 -0.25 -26.13
N ALA A 43 -7.80 -0.36 -25.47
CA ALA A 43 -8.63 0.80 -25.12
C ALA A 43 -7.84 1.78 -24.23
N ALA A 44 -7.14 1.29 -23.21
CA ALA A 44 -6.35 2.11 -22.30
C ALA A 44 -5.12 2.76 -22.97
N GLN A 45 -4.45 2.06 -23.89
CA GLN A 45 -3.36 2.63 -24.70
C GLN A 45 -3.84 3.81 -25.54
N PHE A 46 -4.97 3.66 -26.21
CA PHE A 46 -5.57 4.73 -27.01
C PHE A 46 -6.05 5.89 -26.13
N GLY A 47 -6.80 5.59 -25.08
CA GLY A 47 -7.32 6.57 -24.13
C GLY A 47 -6.21 7.39 -23.46
N ALA A 48 -5.14 6.75 -22.98
CA ALA A 48 -3.99 7.43 -22.40
C ALA A 48 -3.32 8.39 -23.38
N LYS A 49 -3.13 7.97 -24.64
CA LYS A 49 -2.55 8.82 -25.69
C LYS A 49 -3.41 10.06 -25.94
N LYS A 50 -4.71 9.87 -26.15
CA LYS A 50 -5.66 10.96 -26.45
C LYS A 50 -5.91 11.90 -25.26
N LEU A 51 -5.93 11.38 -24.04
CA LEU A 51 -6.02 12.21 -22.83
C LEU A 51 -4.78 13.11 -22.66
N ASN A 52 -3.59 12.60 -22.98
CA ASN A 52 -2.36 13.40 -22.96
C ASN A 52 -2.35 14.46 -24.07
N GLU A 53 -2.89 14.14 -25.26
CA GLU A 53 -3.08 15.11 -26.34
C GLU A 53 -4.07 16.23 -25.97
N ARG A 54 -5.19 15.90 -25.29
CA ARG A 54 -6.18 16.89 -24.82
C ARG A 54 -5.73 17.70 -23.59
N SER A 55 -4.67 17.28 -22.89
CA SER A 55 -4.21 17.92 -21.66
C SER A 55 -2.67 18.05 -21.60
N PRO A 56 -2.05 18.81 -22.51
CA PRO A 56 -0.59 18.99 -22.57
C PRO A 56 -0.03 19.72 -21.34
N GLU A 57 -0.87 20.42 -20.59
CA GLU A 57 -0.49 21.18 -19.38
C GLU A 57 -0.29 20.30 -18.13
N LYS A 58 -0.66 19.01 -18.19
CA LYS A 58 -0.45 18.09 -17.06
C LYS A 58 1.04 17.77 -16.92
N LYS A 59 1.62 18.11 -15.76
CA LYS A 59 3.03 17.80 -15.41
C LYS A 59 3.42 16.32 -15.50
N ALA A 60 2.44 15.41 -15.44
CA ALA A 60 2.66 13.97 -15.56
C ALA A 60 1.70 13.38 -16.59
N PRO A 61 2.19 12.59 -17.57
CA PRO A 61 1.32 11.93 -18.54
C PRO A 61 0.43 10.89 -17.84
N VAL A 62 -0.80 10.76 -18.31
CA VAL A 62 -1.71 9.68 -17.94
C VAL A 62 -1.08 8.35 -18.38
N ALA A 63 -0.65 7.55 -17.39
CA ALA A 63 -0.05 6.25 -17.65
C ALA A 63 -1.14 5.20 -17.92
N ILE A 64 -0.85 4.25 -18.82
CA ILE A 64 -1.73 3.10 -19.12
C ILE A 64 -2.05 2.32 -17.84
N SER A 65 -1.08 2.19 -16.94
CA SER A 65 -1.27 1.53 -15.64
C SER A 65 -2.27 2.26 -14.74
N THR A 66 -2.40 3.59 -14.85
CA THR A 66 -3.37 4.36 -14.07
C THR A 66 -4.80 4.07 -14.52
N LEU A 67 -4.99 3.85 -15.82
CA LEU A 67 -6.29 3.50 -16.41
C LEU A 67 -6.65 2.02 -16.21
N THR A 68 -5.65 1.12 -16.23
CA THR A 68 -5.87 -0.35 -16.17
C THR A 68 -5.79 -0.95 -14.76
N ARG A 69 -5.14 -0.29 -13.79
CA ARG A 69 -5.19 -0.70 -12.37
C ARG A 69 -6.61 -0.55 -11.82
N ARG A 70 -6.87 -1.16 -10.65
CA ARG A 70 -8.17 -1.27 -9.95
C ARG A 70 -8.82 0.08 -9.53
N ASN A 71 -8.68 1.13 -10.32
CA ASN A 71 -9.44 2.36 -10.16
C ASN A 71 -10.86 2.11 -10.68
N SER A 72 -11.82 2.14 -9.78
CA SER A 72 -13.24 1.89 -10.07
C SER A 72 -13.84 2.87 -11.07
N ALA A 73 -13.24 4.07 -11.24
CA ALA A 73 -13.76 5.08 -12.16
C ALA A 73 -13.51 4.75 -13.64
N TYR A 74 -12.31 4.25 -13.99
CA TYR A 74 -11.92 4.05 -15.39
C TYR A 74 -12.23 2.66 -15.92
N ARG A 75 -12.22 1.66 -15.04
CA ARG A 75 -12.33 0.26 -15.44
C ARG A 75 -13.68 -0.11 -16.09
N PRO A 76 -14.84 0.32 -15.56
CA PRO A 76 -16.13 0.06 -16.20
C PRO A 76 -16.20 0.65 -17.61
N ILE A 77 -15.68 1.87 -17.80
CA ILE A 77 -15.63 2.54 -19.10
C ILE A 77 -14.78 1.72 -20.08
N LEU A 78 -13.57 1.32 -19.68
CA LEU A 78 -12.72 0.50 -20.55
C LEU A 78 -13.34 -0.86 -20.89
N GLU A 79 -14.08 -1.47 -19.96
CA GLU A 79 -14.80 -2.73 -20.16
C GLU A 79 -15.99 -2.57 -21.10
N GLU A 80 -16.68 -1.42 -21.09
CA GLU A 80 -17.79 -1.11 -22.00
C GLU A 80 -17.34 -1.00 -23.46
N TYR A 81 -16.23 -0.31 -23.71
CA TYR A 81 -15.74 -0.02 -25.07
C TYR A 81 -14.75 -1.08 -25.60
N SER A 82 -14.46 -2.13 -24.83
CA SER A 82 -13.64 -3.25 -25.31
C SER A 82 -14.48 -4.50 -25.54
N LYS A 83 -14.11 -5.29 -26.56
CA LYS A 83 -14.62 -6.66 -26.70
C LYS A 83 -14.37 -7.34 -25.36
N LYS A 84 -15.41 -7.93 -24.76
CA LYS A 84 -15.28 -8.84 -23.62
C LYS A 84 -14.31 -9.93 -24.06
N GLY A 85 -13.04 -9.75 -23.72
CA GLY A 85 -12.04 -10.78 -23.93
C GLY A 85 -12.57 -11.99 -23.18
N GLY A 86 -12.76 -13.10 -23.89
CA GLY A 86 -12.96 -14.38 -23.23
C GLY A 86 -11.87 -14.57 -22.16
N PRO A 87 -12.14 -15.36 -21.11
CA PRO A 87 -11.23 -15.51 -19.98
C PRO A 87 -9.81 -15.71 -20.50
N GLN A 88 -8.93 -14.78 -20.13
CA GLN A 88 -7.54 -14.81 -20.54
C GLN A 88 -6.94 -16.10 -19.97
N GLU A 89 -6.67 -17.08 -20.84
CA GLU A 89 -6.05 -18.34 -20.44
C GLU A 89 -4.63 -18.03 -19.96
N VAL A 90 -4.49 -17.85 -18.64
CA VAL A 90 -3.18 -17.81 -17.98
C VAL A 90 -2.48 -19.11 -18.35
N THR A 91 -1.37 -18.98 -19.06
CA THR A 91 -0.62 -20.12 -19.58
C THR A 91 -0.13 -21.00 -18.42
N GLY A 92 0.05 -22.31 -18.65
CA GLY A 92 0.52 -23.23 -17.60
C GLY A 92 1.84 -22.80 -16.94
N SER A 93 2.72 -22.16 -17.71
CA SER A 93 3.97 -21.58 -17.24
C SER A 93 3.76 -20.37 -16.32
N GLU A 94 2.86 -19.45 -16.66
CA GLU A 94 2.50 -18.31 -15.81
C GLU A 94 1.82 -18.76 -14.51
N ARG A 95 0.93 -19.75 -14.57
CA ARG A 95 0.32 -20.35 -13.36
C ARG A 95 1.38 -20.97 -12.45
N THR A 96 2.37 -21.63 -13.03
CA THR A 96 3.45 -22.29 -12.28
C THR A 96 4.38 -21.25 -11.63
N LYS A 97 4.73 -20.20 -12.36
CA LYS A 97 5.50 -19.06 -11.82
C LYS A 97 4.76 -18.38 -10.68
N PHE A 98 3.46 -18.14 -10.84
CA PHE A 98 2.63 -17.52 -9.81
C PHE A 98 2.52 -18.42 -8.55
N LYS A 99 2.36 -19.73 -8.73
CA LYS A 99 2.37 -20.70 -7.61
C LYS A 99 3.72 -20.71 -6.88
N LEU A 100 4.83 -20.62 -7.61
CA LEU A 100 6.18 -20.54 -7.03
C LEU A 100 6.37 -19.26 -6.21
N GLU A 101 5.95 -18.11 -6.75
CA GLU A 101 5.99 -16.83 -6.02
C GLU A 101 5.12 -16.87 -4.74
N ILE A 102 3.90 -17.41 -4.82
CA ILE A 102 3.04 -17.59 -3.64
C ILE A 102 3.73 -18.48 -2.60
N ARG A 103 4.34 -19.60 -3.02
CA ARG A 103 5.03 -20.51 -2.11
C ARG A 103 6.22 -19.84 -1.42
N GLN A 104 7.00 -19.05 -2.16
CA GLN A 104 8.10 -18.28 -1.59
C GLN A 104 7.60 -17.25 -0.56
N LYS A 105 6.52 -16.53 -0.88
CA LYS A 105 5.92 -15.55 0.05
C LYS A 105 5.36 -16.20 1.31
N ASN A 106 4.71 -17.36 1.19
CA ASN A 106 4.20 -18.11 2.34
C ASN A 106 5.33 -18.61 3.25
N ASN A 107 6.42 -19.12 2.68
CA ASN A 107 7.58 -19.54 3.45
C ASN A 107 8.23 -18.37 4.20
N GLU A 108 8.27 -17.18 3.59
CA GLU A 108 8.78 -15.98 4.23
C GLU A 108 7.86 -15.52 5.37
N ILE A 109 6.54 -15.57 5.18
CA ILE A 109 5.57 -15.31 6.25
C ILE A 109 5.78 -16.27 7.42
N GLU A 110 5.92 -17.57 7.16
CA GLU A 110 6.11 -18.56 8.22
C GLU A 110 7.44 -18.33 8.97
N ARG A 111 8.50 -17.98 8.26
CA ARG A 111 9.79 -17.61 8.86
C ARG A 111 9.67 -16.39 9.76
N LEU A 112 8.99 -15.34 9.29
CA LEU A 112 8.77 -14.12 10.06
C LEU A 112 7.90 -14.38 11.29
N SER A 113 6.86 -15.20 11.16
CA SER A 113 6.02 -15.63 12.29
C SER A 113 6.83 -16.37 13.35
N LYS A 114 7.73 -17.29 12.96
CA LYS A 114 8.63 -17.98 13.91
C LYS A 114 9.54 -16.99 14.63
N GLN A 115 10.12 -16.04 13.92
CA GLN A 115 10.97 -15.01 14.52
C GLN A 115 10.19 -14.13 15.51
N LEU A 116 8.95 -13.78 15.19
CA LEU A 116 8.07 -13.02 16.07
C LEU A 116 7.74 -13.82 17.35
N THR A 117 7.35 -15.09 17.22
CA THR A 117 7.07 -15.95 18.38
C THR A 117 8.28 -16.09 19.28
N THR A 118 9.47 -16.35 18.73
CA THR A 118 10.71 -16.42 19.52
C THR A 118 11.01 -15.11 20.23
N ALA A 119 10.83 -13.96 19.57
CA ALA A 119 11.04 -12.65 20.19
C ALA A 119 10.05 -12.38 21.33
N LEU A 120 8.79 -12.82 21.20
CA LEU A 120 7.77 -12.71 22.24
C LEU A 120 8.06 -13.63 23.44
N GLU A 121 8.51 -14.86 23.19
CA GLU A 121 8.92 -15.80 24.25
C GLU A 121 10.14 -15.30 25.02
N ASP A 122 11.16 -14.79 24.32
CA ASP A 122 12.35 -14.21 24.94
C ASP A 122 12.00 -12.96 25.77
N ARG A 123 11.05 -12.14 25.30
CA ARG A 123 10.48 -11.02 26.07
C ARG A 123 9.74 -11.50 27.32
N SER A 124 8.91 -12.54 27.22
CA SER A 124 8.20 -13.11 28.37
C SER A 124 9.19 -13.62 29.43
N LYS A 125 10.25 -14.33 29.00
CA LYS A 125 11.33 -14.78 29.89
C LYS A 125 12.11 -13.60 30.49
N ALA A 126 12.36 -12.53 29.73
CA ALA A 126 13.02 -11.33 30.23
C ALA A 126 12.18 -10.57 31.26
N HIS A 127 10.88 -10.39 31.01
CA HIS A 127 9.94 -9.81 31.98
C HIS A 127 9.82 -10.65 33.25
N HIS A 128 9.83 -11.97 33.13
CA HIS A 128 9.79 -12.84 34.29
C HIS A 128 11.08 -12.74 35.13
N ARG A 129 12.25 -12.62 34.49
CA ARG A 129 13.53 -12.36 35.15
C ARG A 129 13.59 -10.97 35.80
N LEU A 130 13.01 -9.96 35.16
CA LEU A 130 12.83 -8.61 35.70
C LEU A 130 12.02 -8.61 37.01
N GLY A 131 10.93 -9.39 37.06
CA GLY A 131 10.13 -9.56 38.27
C GLY A 131 10.84 -10.31 39.41
N GLN A 132 11.97 -10.97 39.12
CA GLN A 132 12.74 -11.76 40.09
C GLN A 132 14.14 -11.17 40.41
N SER A 133 14.63 -10.16 39.67
CA SER A 133 16.00 -9.63 39.83
C SER A 133 16.05 -8.34 40.67
N VAL A 134 16.92 -8.33 41.69
CA VAL A 134 17.14 -7.22 42.64
C VAL A 134 17.95 -6.04 42.04
N SER A 135 18.42 -6.13 40.78
CA SER A 135 19.10 -5.01 40.10
C SER A 135 18.29 -4.49 38.92
N HIS A 136 17.75 -3.27 39.05
CA HIS A 136 16.97 -2.59 38.01
C HIS A 136 17.75 -2.30 36.72
N ASP A 137 19.08 -2.19 36.77
CA ASP A 137 19.90 -1.72 35.65
C ASP A 137 20.13 -2.76 34.53
N ALA A 138 20.43 -4.02 34.87
CA ALA A 138 20.68 -5.06 33.87
C ALA A 138 19.39 -5.42 33.09
N SER A 139 18.28 -5.26 33.80
CA SER A 139 16.96 -5.68 33.40
C SER A 139 16.28 -4.58 32.56
N GLN A 140 16.54 -3.30 32.86
CA GLN A 140 16.21 -2.16 32.01
C GLN A 140 17.00 -2.15 30.69
N LYS A 141 18.30 -2.50 30.69
CA LYS A 141 19.10 -2.64 29.46
C LYS A 141 18.55 -3.70 28.49
N ALA A 142 18.06 -4.82 29.02
CA ALA A 142 17.45 -5.87 28.21
C ALA A 142 16.14 -5.41 27.54
N VAL A 143 15.33 -4.62 28.25
CA VAL A 143 14.10 -4.02 27.73
C VAL A 143 14.40 -3.00 26.64
N GLU A 144 15.41 -2.14 26.85
CA GLU A 144 15.85 -1.17 25.82
C GLU A 144 16.38 -1.85 24.56
N ALA A 145 17.09 -2.98 24.69
CA ALA A 145 17.52 -3.80 23.54
C ALA A 145 16.33 -4.42 22.78
N SER A 146 15.28 -4.81 23.51
CA SER A 146 14.01 -5.28 22.90
C SER A 146 13.33 -4.16 22.11
N PHE A 147 13.24 -2.95 22.68
CA PHE A 147 12.67 -1.78 21.98
C PHE A 147 13.48 -1.40 20.73
N ALA A 148 14.81 -1.48 20.77
CA ALA A 148 15.63 -1.25 19.58
C ALA A 148 15.38 -2.28 18.46
N THR A 149 15.08 -3.52 18.83
CA THR A 149 14.73 -4.59 17.87
C THR A 149 13.35 -4.34 17.27
N TRP A 150 12.36 -3.97 18.10
CA TRP A 150 11.03 -3.54 17.65
C TRP A 150 11.10 -2.37 16.68
N LYS A 151 11.88 -1.33 17.01
CA LYS A 151 12.10 -0.17 16.12
C LYS A 151 12.63 -0.61 14.74
N LYS A 152 13.63 -1.51 14.69
CA LYS A 152 14.17 -2.02 13.41
C LYS A 152 13.13 -2.79 12.59
N VAL A 153 12.32 -3.62 13.23
CA VAL A 153 11.26 -4.39 12.58
C VAL A 153 10.20 -3.46 12.00
N ILE A 154 9.77 -2.47 12.78
CA ILE A 154 8.77 -1.49 12.37
C ILE A 154 9.32 -0.59 11.26
N ASP A 155 10.55 -0.08 11.37
CA ASP A 155 11.18 0.71 10.30
C ASP A 155 11.26 -0.06 8.98
N LYS A 156 11.44 -1.38 9.03
CA LYS A 156 11.44 -2.26 7.85
C LYS A 156 10.01 -2.42 7.30
N LEU A 157 9.02 -2.62 8.16
CA LEU A 157 7.59 -2.66 7.76
C LEU A 157 7.13 -1.34 7.14
N LEU A 158 7.53 -0.19 7.70
CA LEU A 158 7.23 1.14 7.17
C LEU A 158 7.89 1.41 5.81
N LYS A 159 9.07 0.81 5.54
CA LYS A 159 9.68 0.90 4.20
C LYS A 159 8.90 0.12 3.15
N GLU A 160 8.31 -1.01 3.52
CA GLU A 160 7.45 -1.82 2.64
C GLU A 160 6.06 -1.16 2.46
N LEU A 161 5.53 -0.54 3.53
CA LEU A 161 4.31 0.27 3.52
C LEU A 161 4.63 1.71 3.14
N LYS A 162 4.93 1.95 1.85
CA LYS A 162 5.26 3.27 1.31
C LYS A 162 4.40 4.38 1.93
N GLY A 163 5.06 5.27 2.65
CA GLY A 163 4.50 6.52 3.17
C GLY A 163 4.01 6.50 4.62
N ALA A 164 3.85 5.33 5.25
CA ALA A 164 3.46 5.26 6.66
C ALA A 164 4.50 5.93 7.59
N LYS A 165 4.04 6.65 8.62
CA LYS A 165 4.89 7.44 9.53
C LYS A 165 4.52 7.22 10.99
N PHE A 166 5.53 7.28 11.86
CA PHE A 166 5.34 7.37 13.30
C PHE A 166 4.82 8.75 13.70
N ASP A 167 3.65 8.80 14.33
CA ASP A 167 3.23 9.94 15.12
C ASP A 167 3.55 9.67 16.60
N LEU A 168 4.67 10.23 17.05
CA LEU A 168 5.13 10.10 18.43
C LEU A 168 4.36 10.99 19.43
N GLN A 169 3.55 11.94 18.96
CA GLN A 169 2.68 12.75 19.83
C GLN A 169 1.38 12.00 20.10
N LYS A 170 0.81 11.35 19.09
CA LYS A 170 -0.41 10.53 19.22
C LYS A 170 -0.13 9.10 19.66
N ARG A 171 1.13 8.68 19.66
CA ARG A 171 1.58 7.30 19.95
C ARG A 171 0.96 6.28 18.99
N THR A 172 0.98 6.62 17.71
CA THR A 172 0.39 5.82 16.62
C THR A 172 1.32 5.71 15.42
N ILE A 173 1.04 4.74 14.56
CA ILE A 173 1.56 4.71 13.19
C ILE A 173 0.43 5.07 12.25
N GLU A 174 0.60 6.13 11.49
CA GLU A 174 -0.38 6.61 10.53
C GLU A 174 0.01 6.19 9.10
N ASP A 175 -0.99 5.94 8.26
CA ASP A 175 -0.84 5.74 6.81
C ASP A 175 -0.19 6.97 6.12
N GLU A 176 0.26 6.82 4.87
CA GLU A 176 0.88 7.85 4.01
C GLU A 176 0.10 9.16 3.97
N PHE A 177 -1.20 9.09 4.12
CA PHE A 177 -2.09 10.24 4.08
C PHE A 177 -2.50 10.74 5.48
N GLY A 178 -2.15 10.05 6.57
CA GLY A 178 -2.54 10.39 7.95
C GLY A 178 -4.05 10.26 8.23
N VAL A 179 -4.78 9.52 7.38
CA VAL A 179 -6.26 9.43 7.40
C VAL A 179 -6.74 8.23 8.21
N GLY A 180 -5.90 7.22 8.40
CA GLY A 180 -6.17 6.07 9.25
C GLY A 180 -4.98 5.73 10.14
N THR A 181 -5.27 5.33 11.37
CA THR A 181 -4.30 4.71 12.27
C THR A 181 -4.09 3.26 11.84
N LEU A 182 -2.86 2.90 11.49
CA LEU A 182 -2.49 1.54 11.12
C LEU A 182 -2.19 0.68 12.36
N LEU A 183 -1.57 1.28 13.37
CA LEU A 183 -1.25 0.66 14.65
C LEU A 183 -1.37 1.71 15.77
N GLU A 184 -2.00 1.33 16.86
CA GLU A 184 -2.23 2.14 18.05
C GLU A 184 -1.26 1.77 19.17
N GLU A 185 -1.20 2.56 20.24
CA GLU A 185 -0.24 2.35 21.34
C GLU A 185 -0.30 0.93 21.92
N GLU A 186 -1.50 0.35 21.99
CA GLU A 186 -1.76 -1.00 22.50
C GLU A 186 -1.09 -2.10 21.67
N ASP A 187 -0.79 -1.83 20.39
CA ASP A 187 -0.09 -2.76 19.50
C ASP A 187 1.43 -2.80 19.77
N PHE A 188 1.94 -1.88 20.60
CA PHE A 188 3.36 -1.78 20.93
C PHE A 188 3.66 -2.22 22.37
N PRO A 189 4.90 -2.65 22.64
CA PRO A 189 5.34 -2.88 24.01
C PRO A 189 5.14 -1.63 24.89
N GLU A 190 4.64 -1.82 26.11
CA GLU A 190 4.46 -0.75 27.08
C GLU A 190 5.77 0.04 27.29
N GLY A 191 5.70 1.38 27.22
CA GLY A 191 6.87 2.26 27.34
C GLY A 191 7.71 2.44 26.07
N PHE A 192 7.36 1.78 24.95
CA PHE A 192 8.07 1.89 23.67
C PHE A 192 8.06 3.32 23.10
N PHE A 193 6.92 4.01 23.12
CA PHE A 193 6.81 5.39 22.64
C PHE A 193 7.60 6.37 23.50
N ASP A 194 7.62 6.16 24.82
CA ASP A 194 8.41 6.97 25.74
C ASP A 194 9.91 6.72 25.60
N TRP A 195 10.31 5.48 25.27
CA TRP A 195 11.67 5.16 24.87
C TRP A 195 12.04 5.81 23.52
N LEU A 196 11.16 5.77 22.52
CA LEU A 196 11.36 6.44 21.22
C LEU A 196 11.53 7.96 21.38
N LYS A 197 10.71 8.59 22.23
CA LYS A 197 10.80 10.03 22.53
C LYS A 197 12.13 10.41 23.18
N ARG A 198 12.65 9.56 24.10
CA ARG A 198 13.95 9.73 24.76
C ARG A 198 15.14 9.46 23.84
N ASN A 199 14.98 8.59 22.84
CA ASN A 199 16.03 8.15 21.92
C ASN A 199 15.87 8.71 20.48
N ARG A 200 15.21 9.86 20.33
CA ARG A 200 15.19 10.66 19.08
C ARG A 200 16.57 11.28 18.84
N LYS A 201 17.51 10.48 18.36
CA LYS A 201 18.67 10.93 17.59
C LYS A 201 18.62 10.29 16.21
#